data_AF-A0A849YW57-F1
#
_entry.id   AF-A0A849YW57-F1
#
_cell.length_a   1.000
_cell.length_b   1.000
_cell.length_c   1.000
_cell.angle_alpha   90.00
_cell.angle_beta   90.00
_cell.angle_gamma   90.00
#
_symmetry.space_group_name_H-M   'P 1'
#
loop_
_entity.id
_entity.type
_entity.pdbx_description
1 polymer ?
#
loop_
_entity_poly.entity_id
_entity_poly.type
_entity_poly.pdbx_seq_one_letter_code
_entity_poly.pdbx_strand_id
1 'polypeptide(L)'
;DVASEAASVSPGRELTYGFDPTLFLFDNVPGGIGLAARIHEQAPELLARVRHLLTKCGCDAGCPLCVGAVDAPLPQVPGRAPVETRKRSSLILLERLLHDA
;
A
#
# COMPACT_ATOMS: atom_id res chain seq x y z
N ASP A 1 -6.20 17.44 26.24
CA ASP A 1 -5.65 16.09 26.50
C ASP A 1 -5.90 15.17 25.31
N VAL A 2 -4.82 14.87 24.57
CA VAL A 2 -4.82 14.01 23.37
C VAL A 2 -4.74 12.56 23.83
N ALA A 3 -5.85 12.05 24.36
CA ALA A 3 -5.98 10.67 24.81
C ALA A 3 -7.35 10.11 24.40
N SER A 4 -7.63 10.03 23.09
CA SER A 4 -8.89 9.41 22.64
C SER A 4 -8.94 9.00 21.16
N GLU A 5 -7.84 8.56 20.54
CA GLU A 5 -7.97 7.86 19.24
C GLU A 5 -6.99 6.69 19.19
N ALA A 6 -7.34 5.65 19.94
CA ALA A 6 -6.79 4.33 19.73
C ALA A 6 -7.21 3.86 18.34
N ALA A 7 -6.23 3.63 17.47
CA ALA A 7 -6.43 2.96 16.20
C ALA A 7 -7.22 1.67 16.44
N SER A 8 -8.39 1.57 15.82
CA SER A 8 -9.25 0.39 15.91
C SER A 8 -8.53 -0.80 15.30
N VAL A 9 -7.99 -1.68 16.15
CA VAL A 9 -7.51 -3.01 15.73
C VAL A 9 -8.74 -3.84 15.35
N SER A 10 -8.82 -4.27 14.10
CA SER A 10 -9.90 -5.14 13.62
C SER A 10 -9.94 -6.45 14.43
N PRO A 11 -11.14 -6.98 14.76
CA PRO A 11 -11.25 -8.22 15.54
C PRO A 11 -10.69 -9.39 14.72
N GLY A 12 -9.62 -10.04 15.21
CA GLY A 12 -9.02 -11.22 14.58
C GLY A 12 -7.50 -11.18 14.38
N ARG A 13 -6.84 -10.05 14.62
CA ARG A 13 -5.36 -9.97 14.59
C ARG A 13 -4.79 -10.49 15.93
N GLU A 14 -4.33 -11.74 15.95
CA GLU A 14 -3.43 -12.25 16.99
C GLU A 14 -2.21 -11.32 17.03
N LEU A 15 -2.01 -10.59 18.13
CA LEU A 15 -0.85 -9.72 18.31
C LEU A 15 0.39 -10.57 18.58
N THR A 16 0.85 -11.30 17.55
CA THR A 16 2.22 -11.79 17.51
C THR A 16 3.15 -10.59 17.56
N TYR A 17 4.17 -10.62 18.42
CA TYR A 17 5.22 -9.60 18.50
C TYR A 17 6.06 -9.63 17.20
N GLY A 18 5.48 -9.16 16.11
CA GLY A 18 5.99 -9.23 14.75
C GLY A 18 5.67 -7.95 14.00
N PHE A 19 6.49 -7.64 13.01
CA PHE A 19 6.27 -6.48 12.14
C PHE A 19 4.96 -6.64 11.36
N ASP A 20 4.03 -5.69 11.53
CA ASP A 20 2.79 -5.60 10.76
C ASP A 20 2.92 -4.49 9.69
N PRO A 21 3.16 -4.83 8.41
CA PRO A 21 3.35 -3.84 7.36
C PRO A 21 2.10 -2.97 7.20
N THR A 22 2.20 -1.70 7.61
CA THR A 22 1.06 -0.77 7.62
C THR A 22 1.31 0.40 6.65
N LEU A 23 0.34 0.69 5.79
CA LEU A 23 0.37 1.85 4.90
C LEU A 23 -0.43 3.00 5.54
N PHE A 24 0.21 4.14 5.74
CA PHE A 24 -0.44 5.35 6.26
C PHE A 24 -0.65 6.36 5.14
N LEU A 25 -1.85 6.93 5.09
CA LEU A 25 -2.20 8.04 4.21
C LEU A 25 -2.69 9.21 5.08
N PHE A 26 -2.12 10.40 4.92
CA PHE A 26 -2.39 11.55 5.77
C PHE A 26 -2.42 12.84 4.96
N ASP A 27 -3.12 13.85 5.49
CA ASP A 27 -3.16 15.18 4.92
C ASP A 27 -1.86 15.92 5.25
N ASN A 28 -1.11 16.35 4.23
CA ASN A 28 0.09 17.15 4.41
C ASN A 28 -0.22 18.66 4.64
N VAL A 29 -1.33 18.95 5.31
CA VAL A 29 -1.77 20.30 5.66
C VAL A 29 -1.91 20.37 7.18
N PRO A 30 -1.32 21.38 7.85
CA PRO A 30 -1.48 21.54 9.29
C PRO A 30 -2.96 21.57 9.71
N GLY A 31 -3.32 20.77 10.70
CA GLY A 31 -4.71 20.62 11.17
C GLY A 31 -5.58 19.67 10.34
N GLY A 32 -5.12 19.23 9.16
CA GLY A 32 -5.86 18.36 8.26
C GLY A 32 -7.02 19.09 7.55
N ILE A 33 -7.35 18.62 6.35
CA ILE A 33 -8.49 19.14 5.56
C ILE A 33 -9.55 18.06 5.31
N GLY A 34 -9.33 16.84 5.82
CA GLY A 34 -10.27 15.72 5.80
C GLY A 34 -10.15 14.82 4.58
N LEU A 35 -9.09 14.92 3.77
CA LEU A 35 -8.94 14.02 2.60
C LEU A 35 -8.65 12.59 3.03
N ALA A 36 -7.73 12.40 3.97
CA ALA A 36 -7.39 11.08 4.51
C ALA A 36 -8.61 10.37 5.11
N ALA A 37 -9.47 11.08 5.84
CA ALA A 37 -10.71 10.53 6.40
C ALA A 37 -11.67 10.02 5.31
N ARG A 38 -11.89 10.81 4.25
CA ARG A 38 -12.73 10.38 3.12
C ARG A 38 -12.13 9.25 2.32
N ILE A 39 -10.81 9.25 2.14
CA ILE A 39 -10.11 8.13 1.49
C ILE A 39 -10.26 6.85 2.32
N HIS A 40 -10.19 6.94 3.65
CA HIS A 40 -10.40 5.80 4.54
C HIS A 40 -11.82 5.23 4.40
N GLU A 41 -12.85 6.07 4.40
CA GLU A 41 -14.24 5.65 4.14
C GLU A 41 -14.42 4.98 2.76
N GLN A 42 -13.66 5.41 1.75
CA GLN A 42 -13.70 4.89 0.38
C GLN A 42 -12.57 3.88 0.06
N ALA A 43 -11.91 3.30 1.07
CA ALA A 43 -10.76 2.43 0.88
C ALA A 43 -11.02 1.25 -0.08
N PRO A 44 -12.17 0.53 -0.01
CA PRO A 44 -12.45 -0.57 -0.95
C PRO A 44 -12.50 -0.10 -2.41
N GLU A 45 -13.08 1.07 -2.67
CA GLU A 45 -13.16 1.64 -4.01
C GLU A 45 -11.77 2.05 -4.52
N LEU A 46 -10.97 2.67 -3.65
CA LEU A 46 -9.59 3.05 -3.98
C LEU A 46 -8.76 1.80 -4.36
N LEU A 47 -8.78 0.75 -3.53
CA LEU A 47 -8.02 -0.46 -3.79
C LEU A 47 -8.48 -1.17 -5.08
N ALA A 48 -9.78 -1.18 -5.37
CA ALA A 48 -10.30 -1.69 -6.63
C ALA A 48 -9.78 -0.91 -7.85
N ARG A 49 -9.71 0.42 -7.76
CA ARG A 49 -9.13 1.29 -8.81
C ARG A 49 -7.63 1.05 -8.99
N VAL A 50 -6.87 0.85 -7.91
CA VAL A 50 -5.45 0.48 -7.97
C VAL A 50 -5.27 -0.86 -8.68
N ARG A 51 -6.10 -1.86 -8.37
CA ARG A 51 -6.08 -3.17 -9.04
C ARG A 51 -6.33 -3.02 -10.53
N HIS A 52 -7.32 -2.20 -10.90
CA HIS A 52 -7.61 -1.91 -12.31
C HIS A 52 -6.41 -1.27 -13.02
N LEU A 53 -5.78 -0.25 -12.42
CA LEU A 53 -4.60 0.43 -12.96
C LEU A 53 -3.43 -0.55 -13.19
N LEU A 54 -3.10 -1.35 -12.18
CA LEU A 54 -1.98 -2.30 -12.26
C LEU A 54 -2.23 -3.38 -13.32
N THR A 55 -3.46 -3.90 -13.41
CA THR A 55 -3.80 -4.97 -14.36
C THR A 55 -3.95 -4.48 -15.80
N LYS A 56 -4.40 -3.23 -16.01
CA LYS A 56 -4.54 -2.64 -17.36
C LYS A 56 -3.26 -2.05 -17.93
N CYS A 57 -2.29 -1.71 -17.10
CA CYS A 57 -1.01 -1.21 -17.58
C CYS A 57 -0.27 -2.31 -18.36
N GLY A 58 0.15 -2.03 -19.60
CA GLY A 58 0.83 -2.98 -20.48
C GLY A 58 2.32 -3.21 -20.20
N CYS A 59 2.87 -2.69 -19.10
CA CYS A 59 4.27 -2.92 -18.75
C CYS A 59 4.48 -4.25 -18.00
N ASP A 60 5.64 -4.87 -18.17
CA ASP A 60 5.98 -6.11 -17.45
C ASP A 60 6.63 -5.84 -16.08
N ALA A 61 7.55 -4.86 -16.03
CA ALA A 61 8.34 -4.58 -14.84
C ALA A 61 7.63 -3.67 -13.81
N GLY A 62 6.66 -2.88 -14.27
CA GLY A 62 6.16 -1.70 -13.57
C GLY A 62 6.77 -0.44 -14.18
N CYS A 63 5.96 0.61 -14.36
CA CYS A 63 6.39 1.90 -14.90
C CYS A 63 5.92 3.05 -14.00
N PRO A 64 6.45 4.28 -14.20
CA PRO A 64 6.06 5.44 -13.40
C PRO A 64 4.57 5.74 -13.36
N LEU A 65 3.80 5.27 -14.35
CA LEU A 65 2.35 5.49 -14.44
C LEU A 65 1.51 4.49 -13.64
N CYS A 66 2.05 3.32 -13.26
CA CYS A 66 1.27 2.29 -12.56
C CYS A 66 1.80 1.97 -11.16
N VAL A 67 3.11 1.82 -10.99
CA VAL A 67 3.74 1.53 -9.68
C VAL A 67 4.44 2.74 -9.08
N GLY A 68 4.38 3.89 -9.74
CA GLY A 68 5.05 5.12 -9.34
C GLY A 68 6.49 5.21 -9.83
N ALA A 69 7.03 6.44 -9.82
CA ALA A 69 8.41 6.72 -10.13
C ALA A 69 9.34 6.22 -9.02
N VAL A 70 10.56 5.88 -9.41
CA VAL A 70 11.55 5.19 -8.58
C VAL A 70 12.92 5.74 -8.94
N ASP A 71 13.61 6.27 -7.95
CA ASP A 71 14.87 6.99 -8.18
C ASP A 71 16.05 6.06 -8.51
N ALA A 72 15.91 4.75 -8.27
CA ALA A 72 16.95 3.76 -8.52
C ALA A 72 16.41 2.47 -9.15
N PRO A 73 17.21 1.77 -10.00
CA PRO A 73 16.94 0.39 -10.38
C PRO A 73 16.95 -0.52 -9.14
N LEU A 74 16.34 -1.71 -9.25
CA LEU A 74 16.38 -2.69 -8.16
C LEU A 74 17.85 -3.11 -7.89
N PRO A 75 18.31 -3.13 -6.63
CA PRO A 75 19.66 -3.57 -6.31
C PRO A 75 19.85 -5.04 -6.69
N GLN A 76 20.83 -5.31 -7.56
CA GLN A 76 21.17 -6.66 -8.01
C GLN A 76 22.19 -7.26 -7.04
N VAL A 77 21.82 -8.31 -6.31
CA VAL A 77 22.73 -8.99 -5.36
C VAL A 77 23.22 -10.31 -5.99
N PRO A 78 24.53 -10.51 -6.19
CA PRO A 78 25.07 -11.77 -6.73
C PRO A 78 24.66 -12.97 -5.88
N GLY A 79 24.20 -14.05 -6.52
CA GLY A 79 23.76 -15.27 -5.84
C GLY A 79 22.34 -15.24 -5.28
N ARG A 80 21.59 -14.12 -5.44
CA ARG A 80 20.18 -14.05 -5.08
C ARG A 80 19.27 -14.34 -6.28
N ALA A 81 18.11 -14.93 -6.02
CA ALA A 81 17.07 -15.12 -7.02
C ALA A 81 16.71 -13.78 -7.71
N PRO A 82 16.23 -13.80 -8.97
CA PRO A 82 15.86 -12.60 -9.70
C PRO A 82 14.91 -11.73 -8.86
N VAL A 83 15.20 -10.43 -8.79
CA VAL A 83 14.34 -9.50 -8.05
C VAL A 83 12.97 -9.49 -8.73
N GLU A 84 11.92 -9.72 -7.95
CA GLU A 84 10.55 -9.69 -8.40
C GLU A 84 10.22 -8.32 -9.02
N THR A 85 9.44 -8.29 -10.09
CA THR A 85 9.12 -7.01 -10.73
C THR A 85 8.31 -6.15 -9.76
N ARG A 86 8.49 -4.82 -9.83
CA ARG A 86 7.73 -3.90 -8.97
C ARG A 86 6.24 -4.09 -9.17
N LYS A 87 5.80 -4.29 -10.41
CA LYS A 87 4.40 -4.61 -10.72
C LYS A 87 3.90 -5.85 -9.97
N ARG A 88 4.68 -6.92 -9.95
CA ARG A 88 4.33 -8.15 -9.24
C ARG A 88 4.31 -7.96 -7.73
N SER A 89 5.31 -7.28 -7.15
CA SER A 89 5.32 -6.95 -5.72
C SER A 89 4.12 -6.07 -5.35
N SER A 90 3.78 -5.07 -6.15
CA SER A 90 2.60 -4.21 -5.93
C SER A 90 1.29 -5.00 -5.96
N LEU A 91 1.12 -5.95 -6.89
CA LEU A 91 -0.07 -6.81 -6.92
C LEU A 91 -0.18 -7.69 -5.67
N ILE A 92 0.92 -8.29 -5.22
CA ILE A 92 0.93 -9.12 -4.00
C ILE A 92 0.55 -8.30 -2.77
N LEU A 93 1.12 -7.10 -2.62
CA LEU A 93 0.79 -6.22 -1.50
C LEU A 93 -0.66 -5.73 -1.56
N LEU A 94 -1.15 -5.38 -2.75
CA LEU A 94 -2.54 -4.98 -2.96
C LEU A 94 -3.52 -6.11 -2.61
N GLU A 95 -3.20 -7.35 -3.00
CA GLU A 95 -4.02 -8.50 -2.64
C GLU A 95 -4.09 -8.66 -1.12
N ARG A 96 -2.99 -8.48 -0.38
CA ARG A 96 -3.04 -8.50 1.09
C ARG A 96 -3.92 -7.39 1.66
N LEU A 97 -3.78 -6.16 1.16
CA LEU A 97 -4.62 -5.03 1.59
C LEU A 97 -6.10 -5.26 1.31
N LEU A 98 -6.44 -5.96 0.22
CA LEU A 98 -7.83 -6.32 -0.11
C LEU A 98 -8.41 -7.44 0.76
N HIS A 99 -7.58 -8.31 1.35
CA HIS A 99 -8.06 -9.34 2.28
C HIS A 99 -8.29 -8.79 3.70
N ASP A 100 -7.56 -7.72 4.06
CA ASP A 100 -7.61 -7.10 5.39
C ASP A 100 -8.65 -5.97 5.52
N ALA A 101 -9.20 -5.47 4.41
CA ALA A 101 -10.18 -4.38 4.32
C ALA A 101 -11.63 -4.90 4.28
#